data_AF-A0A659S3E9-F1
#
_entry.id   AF-A0A659S3E9-F1
#
_cell.length_a   1.000
_cell.length_b   1.000
_cell.length_c   1.000
_cell.angle_alpha   90.00
_cell.angle_beta   90.00
_cell.angle_gamma   90.00
#
_symmetry.space_group_name_H-M   'P 1'
#
loop_
_entity.id
_entity.type
_entity.pdbx_description
1 polymer ?
#
loop_
_entity_poly.entity_id
_entity_poly.type
_entity_poly.pdbx_seq_one_letter_code
_entity_poly.pdbx_strand_id
1 'polypeptide(L)'
;MSEVNEILKKVTASIEEATDKFNARAEDALKEAKKSGKLSEETKAAVDKMASEFNALREAEKTLKAAIGELEQHVAQMPLANAKHIVETVGQQVISAEALKTFSASVEGAQRVSIPVNAALISSGVAEGVVEPQRLPGIDTTPKQRLFIRDLIAPGRTSSPAIFWVQQTGFTNKAAVVAENTTKPYSDIAFATKITPVTTIAHMFKASKQILDDFAQLQSTVDAVMRFGVIYVEEQEVLYGDVTGGHLHCC
;
A
#
# COMPACT_ATOMS: atom_id res chain seq x y z
N MET A 1 7.79 -21.34 -24.84
CA MET A 1 8.08 -22.78 -24.64
C MET A 1 6.83 -23.67 -24.78
N SER A 2 5.61 -23.22 -24.46
CA SER A 2 4.37 -23.99 -24.64
C SER A 2 3.92 -24.10 -26.10
N GLU A 3 3.96 -22.99 -26.85
CA GLU A 3 3.46 -22.94 -28.23
C GLU A 3 4.29 -23.80 -29.20
N VAL A 4 5.61 -23.85 -29.01
CA VAL A 4 6.52 -24.70 -29.83
C VAL A 4 6.25 -26.19 -29.59
N ASN A 5 6.01 -26.60 -28.34
CA ASN A 5 5.68 -27.98 -28.01
C ASN A 5 4.31 -28.44 -28.55
N GLU A 6 3.33 -27.53 -28.64
CA GLU A 6 2.04 -27.84 -29.27
C GLU A 6 2.13 -27.98 -30.78
N ILE A 7 2.94 -27.14 -31.44
CA ILE A 7 3.20 -27.24 -32.88
C ILE A 7 3.93 -28.56 -33.20
N LEU A 8 4.92 -28.95 -32.38
CA LEU A 8 5.63 -30.22 -32.54
C LEU A 8 4.71 -31.45 -32.40
N LYS A 9 3.78 -31.43 -31.45
CA LYS A 9 2.78 -32.51 -31.29
C LYS A 9 1.82 -32.61 -32.47
N LYS A 10 1.41 -31.47 -33.05
CA LYS A 10 0.53 -31.46 -34.24
C LYS A 10 1.24 -31.95 -35.50
N VAL A 11 2.50 -31.55 -35.69
CA VAL A 11 3.30 -31.98 -36.84
C VAL A 11 3.63 -33.47 -36.78
N THR A 12 4.02 -33.99 -35.60
CA THR A 12 4.27 -35.44 -35.41
C THR A 12 3.01 -36.27 -35.63
N ALA A 13 1.85 -35.86 -35.10
CA ALA A 13 0.58 -36.54 -35.35
C ALA A 13 0.19 -36.55 -36.85
N SER A 14 0.41 -35.44 -37.57
CA SER A 14 0.13 -35.38 -39.00
C SER A 14 1.02 -36.30 -39.86
N ILE A 15 2.24 -36.59 -39.37
CA ILE A 15 3.19 -37.49 -40.03
C ILE A 15 2.83 -38.95 -39.77
N GLU A 16 2.39 -39.30 -38.56
CA GLU A 16 1.89 -40.64 -38.25
C GLU A 16 0.66 -40.97 -39.10
N GLU A 17 -0.32 -40.05 -39.20
CA GLU A 17 -1.49 -40.24 -40.05
C GLU A 17 -1.16 -40.36 -41.54
N ALA A 18 -0.17 -39.62 -42.04
CA ALA A 18 0.29 -39.72 -43.42
C ALA A 18 1.01 -41.06 -43.68
N THR A 19 1.76 -41.56 -42.69
CA THR A 19 2.47 -42.84 -42.76
C THR A 19 1.51 -44.02 -42.76
N ASP A 20 0.46 -43.98 -41.93
CA ASP A 20 -0.56 -45.02 -41.89
C ASP A 20 -1.38 -45.09 -43.18
N LYS A 21 -1.72 -43.93 -43.76
CA LYS A 21 -2.40 -43.85 -45.07
C LYS A 21 -1.51 -44.37 -46.21
N PHE A 22 -0.20 -44.13 -46.15
CA PHE A 22 0.76 -44.67 -47.12
C PHE A 22 0.88 -46.20 -47.00
N ASN A 23 1.03 -46.73 -45.78
CA ASN A 23 1.12 -48.17 -45.54
C ASN A 23 -0.15 -48.90 -45.99
N ALA A 24 -1.34 -48.37 -45.69
CA ALA A 24 -2.60 -48.94 -46.13
C ALA A 24 -2.72 -49.00 -47.66
N ARG A 25 -2.36 -47.92 -48.37
CA ARG A 25 -2.38 -47.90 -49.84
C ARG A 25 -1.29 -48.74 -50.47
N ALA A 26 -0.12 -48.83 -49.86
CA ALA A 26 0.95 -49.73 -50.31
C ALA A 26 0.53 -51.20 -50.17
N GLU A 27 -0.16 -51.57 -49.10
CA GLU A 27 -0.74 -52.90 -48.93
C GLU A 27 -1.84 -53.21 -49.95
N ASP A 28 -2.71 -52.25 -50.27
CA ASP A 28 -3.76 -52.43 -51.27
C ASP A 28 -3.18 -52.53 -52.70
N ALA A 29 -2.17 -51.71 -53.02
CA ALA A 29 -1.44 -51.82 -54.28
C ALA A 29 -0.68 -53.15 -54.42
N LEU A 30 -0.12 -53.69 -53.33
CA LEU A 30 0.50 -55.02 -53.31
C LEU A 30 -0.53 -56.15 -53.46
N LYS A 31 -1.76 -55.98 -52.95
CA LYS A 31 -2.86 -56.94 -53.14
C LYS A 31 -3.39 -56.91 -54.58
N GLU A 32 -3.50 -55.74 -55.21
CA GLU A 32 -3.88 -55.62 -56.64
C GLU A 32 -2.79 -56.11 -57.59
N ALA A 33 -1.51 -55.83 -57.31
CA ALA A 33 -0.39 -56.34 -58.11
C ALA A 33 -0.27 -57.87 -58.06
N LYS A 34 -0.66 -58.52 -56.95
CA LYS A 34 -0.69 -59.98 -56.83
C LYS A 34 -1.88 -60.62 -57.55
N LYS A 35 -3.01 -59.92 -57.72
CA LYS A 35 -4.23 -60.45 -58.37
C LYS A 35 -4.33 -60.13 -59.86
N SER A 36 -3.61 -59.12 -60.33
CA SER A 36 -3.62 -58.63 -61.71
C SER A 36 -2.19 -58.25 -62.05
N GLY A 37 -1.49 -59.09 -62.82
CA GLY A 37 -0.06 -58.95 -63.14
C GLY A 37 0.35 -57.71 -63.96
N LYS A 38 -0.41 -56.61 -63.90
CA LYS A 38 -0.11 -55.26 -64.39
C LYS A 38 -0.77 -54.25 -63.45
N LEU A 39 0.02 -53.41 -62.78
CA LEU A 39 -0.45 -52.26 -62.00
C LEU A 39 -1.23 -51.30 -62.91
N SER A 40 -2.42 -50.86 -62.49
CA SER A 40 -3.21 -49.84 -63.20
C SER A 40 -2.45 -48.51 -63.23
N GLU A 41 -2.43 -47.80 -64.37
CA GLU A 41 -1.70 -46.53 -64.54
C GLU A 41 -2.11 -45.47 -63.50
N GLU A 42 -3.36 -45.48 -63.04
CA GLU A 42 -3.87 -44.59 -62.00
C GLU A 42 -3.26 -44.89 -60.61
N THR A 43 -3.06 -46.17 -60.29
CA THR A 43 -2.43 -46.58 -59.02
C THR A 43 -0.94 -46.25 -59.00
N LYS A 44 -0.26 -46.36 -60.14
CA LYS A 44 1.16 -45.99 -60.27
C LYS A 44 1.34 -44.47 -60.14
N ALA A 45 0.48 -43.67 -60.77
CA ALA A 45 0.51 -42.22 -60.64
C ALA A 45 0.20 -41.74 -59.20
N ALA A 46 -0.72 -42.42 -58.51
CA ALA A 46 -1.04 -42.12 -57.11
C ALA A 46 0.12 -42.51 -56.16
N VAL A 47 0.75 -43.67 -56.39
CA VAL A 47 1.91 -44.12 -55.60
C VAL A 47 3.13 -43.25 -55.87
N ASP A 48 3.40 -42.83 -57.11
CA ASP A 48 4.53 -41.96 -57.46
C ASP A 48 4.36 -40.55 -56.86
N LYS A 49 3.15 -39.97 -56.91
CA LYS A 49 2.86 -38.70 -56.21
C LYS A 49 3.05 -38.84 -54.71
N MET A 50 2.52 -39.90 -54.11
CA MET A 50 2.62 -40.10 -52.66
C MET A 50 4.05 -40.43 -52.21
N ALA A 51 4.85 -41.12 -53.04
CA ALA A 51 6.27 -41.35 -52.79
C ALA A 51 7.06 -40.03 -52.83
N SER A 52 6.70 -39.11 -53.73
CA SER A 52 7.31 -37.78 -53.75
C SER A 52 6.96 -36.94 -52.51
N GLU A 53 5.70 -37.01 -52.05
CA GLU A 53 5.25 -36.34 -50.81
C GLU A 53 5.91 -36.96 -49.57
N PHE A 54 6.03 -38.29 -49.53
CA PHE A 54 6.68 -39.01 -48.43
C PHE A 54 8.18 -38.70 -48.33
N ASN A 55 8.88 -38.62 -49.47
CA ASN A 55 10.28 -38.21 -49.48
C ASN A 55 10.45 -36.76 -49.03
N ALA A 56 9.57 -35.83 -49.46
CA ALA A 56 9.59 -34.44 -49.01
C ALA A 56 9.30 -34.31 -47.51
N LEU A 57 8.35 -35.10 -46.97
CA LEU A 57 8.05 -35.14 -45.54
C LEU A 57 9.20 -35.72 -44.72
N ARG A 58 9.91 -36.73 -45.24
CA ARG A 58 11.07 -37.32 -44.57
C ARG A 58 12.27 -36.38 -44.56
N GLU A 59 12.46 -35.58 -45.62
CA GLU A 59 13.45 -34.51 -45.63
C GLU A 59 13.11 -33.42 -44.61
N ALA A 60 11.83 -33.05 -44.50
CA ALA A 60 11.35 -32.12 -43.47
C ALA A 60 11.53 -32.67 -42.04
N GLU A 61 11.33 -33.98 -41.82
CA GLU A 61 11.60 -34.63 -40.53
C GLU A 61 13.09 -34.57 -40.17
N LYS A 62 13.96 -34.82 -41.16
CA LYS A 62 15.42 -34.79 -40.95
C LYS A 62 15.92 -33.38 -40.61
N THR A 63 15.40 -32.35 -41.28
CA THR A 63 15.76 -30.95 -40.99
C THR A 63 15.20 -30.50 -39.64
N LEU A 64 13.99 -30.93 -39.29
CA LEU A 64 13.38 -30.60 -38.01
C LEU A 64 14.07 -31.29 -36.83
N LYS A 65 14.48 -32.55 -36.98
CA LYS A 65 15.32 -33.25 -35.98
C LYS A 65 16.69 -32.60 -35.81
N ALA A 66 17.30 -32.12 -36.90
CA ALA A 66 18.55 -31.37 -36.82
C ALA A 66 18.37 -30.04 -36.08
N ALA A 67 17.29 -29.30 -36.38
CA ALA A 67 16.97 -28.05 -35.69
C ALA A 67 16.63 -28.25 -34.20
N ILE A 68 16.00 -29.37 -33.82
CA ILE A 68 15.76 -29.72 -32.42
C ILE A 68 17.07 -30.05 -31.71
N GLY A 69 17.97 -30.82 -32.34
CA GLY A 69 19.29 -31.11 -31.78
C GLY A 69 20.13 -29.86 -31.57
N GLU A 70 20.10 -28.92 -32.53
CA GLU A 70 20.76 -27.62 -32.39
C GLU A 70 20.11 -26.74 -31.33
N LEU A 71 18.77 -26.76 -31.20
CA LEU A 71 18.06 -26.02 -30.16
C LEU A 71 18.31 -26.59 -28.76
N GLU A 72 18.34 -27.92 -28.61
CA GLU A 72 18.71 -28.60 -27.36
C GLU A 72 20.15 -28.28 -26.96
N GLN A 73 21.07 -28.31 -27.93
CA GLN A 73 22.46 -27.94 -27.70
C GLN A 73 22.60 -26.45 -27.37
N HIS A 74 21.81 -25.57 -27.99
CA HIS A 74 21.79 -24.13 -27.71
C HIS A 74 21.17 -23.81 -26.34
N VAL A 75 20.15 -24.55 -25.92
CA VAL A 75 19.54 -24.43 -24.58
C VAL A 75 20.45 -25.02 -23.51
N ALA A 76 21.18 -26.10 -23.79
CA ALA A 76 22.18 -26.66 -22.88
C ALA A 76 23.44 -25.77 -22.76
N GLN A 77 23.76 -25.00 -23.80
CA GLN A 77 24.88 -24.04 -23.80
C GLN A 77 24.49 -22.64 -23.33
N MET A 78 23.21 -22.36 -23.07
CA MET A 78 22.83 -21.15 -22.36
C MET A 78 23.36 -21.23 -20.92
N PRO A 79 24.11 -20.22 -20.44
CA PRO A 79 24.55 -20.16 -19.05
C PRO A 79 23.37 -19.77 -18.16
N LEU A 80 22.43 -20.70 -17.98
CA LEU A 80 21.32 -20.59 -17.02
C LEU A 80 21.79 -20.58 -15.56
N ALA A 81 23.10 -20.65 -15.31
CA ALA A 81 23.69 -20.40 -14.01
C ALA A 81 23.70 -18.91 -13.62
N ASN A 82 23.55 -17.98 -14.58
CA ASN A 82 23.63 -16.53 -14.31
C ASN A 82 22.38 -15.73 -14.69
N ALA A 83 21.37 -16.35 -15.29
CA ALA A 83 20.11 -15.69 -15.59
C ALA A 83 19.10 -15.98 -14.47
N LYS A 84 18.94 -15.00 -13.58
CA LYS A 84 17.88 -14.89 -12.55
C LYS A 84 18.28 -15.22 -11.10
N HIS A 85 19.35 -14.61 -10.61
CA HIS A 85 19.29 -14.06 -9.24
C HIS A 85 18.35 -12.84 -9.28
N ILE A 86 17.04 -13.08 -9.29
CA ILE A 86 16.12 -12.09 -8.72
C ILE A 86 16.59 -11.92 -7.28
N VAL A 87 16.71 -10.67 -6.82
CA VAL A 87 16.86 -10.39 -5.39
C VAL A 87 15.58 -10.90 -4.71
N GLU A 88 15.60 -12.17 -4.32
CA GLU A 88 14.49 -12.80 -3.64
C GLU A 88 14.36 -12.14 -2.27
N THR A 89 13.16 -11.61 -1.99
CA THR A 89 12.85 -11.15 -0.64
C THR A 89 12.95 -12.34 0.31
N VAL A 90 13.23 -12.09 1.59
CA VAL A 90 13.31 -13.16 2.61
C VAL A 90 12.07 -14.07 2.61
N GLY A 91 10.89 -13.54 2.30
CA GLY A 91 9.68 -14.35 2.13
C GLY A 91 9.69 -15.24 0.89
N GLN A 92 10.22 -14.74 -0.23
CA GLN A 92 10.37 -15.51 -1.46
C GLN A 92 11.39 -16.64 -1.30
N GLN A 93 12.50 -16.40 -0.60
CA GLN A 93 13.54 -17.41 -0.29
C GLN A 93 13.01 -18.56 0.58
N VAL A 94 12.10 -18.24 1.51
CA VAL A 94 11.48 -19.24 2.39
C VAL A 94 10.51 -20.13 1.60
N ILE A 95 9.74 -19.56 0.66
CA ILE A 95 8.78 -20.31 -0.16
C ILE A 95 9.48 -21.11 -1.28
N SER A 96 10.57 -20.58 -1.82
CA SER A 96 11.37 -21.24 -2.86
C SER A 96 12.24 -22.36 -2.29
N ALA A 97 12.52 -22.36 -0.98
CA ALA A 97 13.29 -23.41 -0.33
C ALA A 97 12.60 -24.78 -0.47
N GLU A 98 13.32 -25.71 -1.09
CA GLU A 98 12.91 -27.10 -1.32
C GLU A 98 12.61 -27.85 -0.01
N ALA A 99 13.23 -27.42 1.09
CA ALA A 99 12.97 -27.89 2.44
C ALA A 99 11.54 -27.60 2.95
N LEU A 100 10.88 -26.55 2.45
CA LEU A 100 9.52 -26.19 2.82
C LEU A 100 8.47 -26.92 1.97
N LYS A 101 8.80 -27.26 0.71
CA LYS A 101 7.97 -28.14 -0.14
C LYS A 101 7.98 -29.58 0.33
N THR A 102 9.12 -30.06 0.83
CA THR A 102 9.22 -31.41 1.42
C THR A 102 8.54 -31.48 2.79
N PHE A 103 8.62 -30.41 3.60
CA PHE A 103 7.88 -30.31 4.86
C PHE A 103 6.36 -30.21 4.67
N SER A 104 5.86 -29.49 3.65
CA SER A 104 4.41 -29.44 3.37
C SER A 104 3.86 -30.75 2.79
N ALA A 105 4.70 -31.54 2.11
CA ALA A 105 4.34 -32.86 1.58
C ALA A 105 4.45 -33.99 2.63
N SER A 106 5.21 -33.80 3.71
CA SER A 106 5.41 -34.81 4.76
C SER A 106 5.52 -34.13 6.13
N VAL A 107 4.36 -33.91 6.77
CA VAL A 107 4.29 -33.32 8.11
C VAL A 107 4.50 -34.42 9.15
N GLU A 108 5.76 -34.80 9.37
CA GLU A 108 6.15 -35.62 10.52
C GLU A 108 6.50 -34.70 11.71
N GLY A 109 5.93 -35.00 12.87
CA GLY A 109 6.14 -34.22 14.08
C GLY A 109 7.61 -34.20 14.50
N ALA A 110 8.12 -33.01 14.85
CA ALA A 110 9.46 -32.72 15.38
C ALA A 110 10.61 -32.50 14.37
N GLN A 111 10.35 -32.32 13.07
CA GLN A 111 11.41 -31.96 12.12
C GLN A 111 11.73 -30.44 12.17
N ARG A 112 12.99 -30.09 12.49
CA ARG A 112 13.49 -28.71 12.45
C ARG A 112 13.97 -28.38 11.05
N VAL A 113 13.28 -27.47 10.36
CA VAL A 113 13.68 -26.97 9.04
C VAL A 113 14.65 -25.80 9.21
N SER A 114 15.90 -25.98 8.80
CA SER A 114 16.92 -24.93 8.77
C SER A 114 17.10 -24.44 7.34
N ILE A 115 16.63 -23.22 7.05
CA ILE A 115 16.78 -22.59 5.73
C ILE A 115 18.07 -21.77 5.77
N PRO A 116 19.12 -22.14 5.02
CA PRO A 116 20.35 -21.37 4.98
C PRO A 116 20.11 -20.06 4.22
N VAL A 117 19.95 -18.97 4.95
CA VAL A 117 19.96 -17.62 4.36
C VAL A 117 21.42 -17.27 4.09
N ASN A 118 21.78 -17.08 2.82
CA ASN A 118 23.14 -16.75 2.43
C ASN A 118 23.46 -15.32 2.89
N ALA A 119 24.03 -15.17 4.08
CA ALA A 119 24.30 -13.89 4.74
C ALA A 119 25.56 -13.17 4.18
N ALA A 120 25.79 -13.24 2.87
CA ALA A 120 27.00 -12.70 2.23
C ALA A 120 26.99 -11.16 2.05
N LEU A 121 25.96 -10.45 2.53
CA LEU A 121 25.80 -9.00 2.38
C LEU A 121 25.72 -8.23 3.71
N ILE A 122 26.28 -8.76 4.79
CA ILE A 122 26.59 -7.91 5.95
C ILE A 122 27.80 -7.05 5.59
N SER A 123 27.54 -5.87 5.02
CA SER A 123 28.48 -4.76 4.92
C SER A 123 28.77 -4.20 6.32
N SER A 124 29.31 -5.02 7.21
CA SER A 124 29.82 -4.57 8.50
C SER A 124 31.14 -3.85 8.26
N GLY A 125 31.07 -2.53 8.07
CA GLY A 125 32.25 -1.68 7.85
C GLY A 125 32.01 -0.39 7.08
N VAL A 126 30.76 0.07 6.93
CA VAL A 126 30.50 1.40 6.36
C VAL A 126 30.84 2.44 7.43
N ALA A 127 31.90 3.22 7.21
CA ALA A 127 32.29 4.31 8.10
C ALA A 127 31.14 5.34 8.23
N GLU A 128 31.00 5.93 9.42
CA GLU A 128 30.04 7.01 9.69
C GLU A 128 30.20 8.12 8.62
N GLY A 129 29.14 8.36 7.83
CA GLY A 129 29.12 9.38 6.76
C GLY A 129 29.29 8.87 5.32
N VAL A 130 29.54 7.59 5.07
CA VAL A 130 29.57 7.03 3.69
C VAL A 130 28.16 6.93 3.08
N VAL A 131 27.14 6.79 3.93
CA VAL A 131 25.74 6.99 3.57
C VAL A 131 25.32 8.32 4.19
N GLU A 132 24.97 9.30 3.34
CA GLU A 132 24.43 10.57 3.82
C GLU A 132 23.17 10.31 4.64
N PRO A 133 23.11 10.76 5.91
CA PRO A 133 21.89 10.67 6.70
C PRO A 133 20.78 11.47 6.02
N GLN A 134 19.74 10.78 5.54
CA GLN A 134 18.56 11.46 5.03
C GLN A 134 17.89 12.22 6.18
N ARG A 135 17.99 13.54 6.16
CA ARG A 135 17.25 14.39 7.09
C ARG A 135 15.77 14.32 6.74
N LEU A 136 14.96 13.74 7.63
CA LEU A 136 13.51 13.76 7.45
C LEU A 136 13.03 15.22 7.44
N PRO A 137 12.29 15.66 6.41
CA PRO A 137 11.72 16.99 6.40
C PRO A 137 10.60 17.06 7.44
N GLY A 138 10.83 17.81 8.52
CA GLY A 138 9.85 18.05 9.57
C GLY A 138 10.52 18.37 10.91
N ILE A 139 9.77 19.02 11.81
CA ILE A 139 10.09 19.07 13.24
C ILE A 139 9.17 18.05 13.92
N ASP A 140 9.73 17.11 14.66
CA ASP A 140 8.95 16.22 15.51
C ASP A 140 8.45 17.02 16.71
N THR A 141 7.14 17.27 16.76
CA THR A 141 6.51 18.01 17.85
C THR A 141 5.81 17.06 18.79
N THR A 142 6.11 17.15 20.08
CA THR A 142 5.41 16.38 21.13
C THR A 142 3.89 16.57 21.02
N PRO A 143 3.09 15.50 21.15
CA PRO A 143 1.63 15.59 21.16
C PRO A 143 1.16 16.61 22.20
N LYS A 144 0.37 17.59 21.75
CA LYS A 144 -0.21 18.61 22.63
C LYS A 144 -1.55 18.12 23.17
N GLN A 145 -1.89 18.52 24.39
CA GLN A 145 -3.21 18.22 24.95
C GLN A 145 -4.31 18.95 24.19
N ARG A 146 -5.52 18.39 24.21
CA ARG A 146 -6.69 19.02 23.63
C ARG A 146 -7.26 20.04 24.62
N LEU A 147 -7.59 21.21 24.11
CA LEU A 147 -8.13 22.36 24.84
C LEU A 147 -9.64 22.42 24.53
N PHE A 148 -10.51 22.55 25.54
CA PHE A 148 -11.97 22.41 25.33
C PHE A 148 -12.81 23.51 25.99
N ILE A 149 -12.31 24.14 27.04
CA ILE A 149 -13.10 25.08 27.85
C ILE A 149 -13.57 26.28 27.01
N ARG A 150 -12.70 26.82 26.15
CA ARG A 150 -13.05 27.96 25.28
C ARG A 150 -14.19 27.62 24.31
N ASP A 151 -14.24 26.39 23.81
CA ASP A 151 -15.27 25.96 22.85
C ASP A 151 -16.64 25.73 23.51
N LEU A 152 -16.69 25.59 24.84
CA LEU A 152 -17.93 25.47 25.60
C LEU A 152 -18.61 26.82 25.87
N ILE A 153 -17.89 27.93 25.71
CA ILE A 153 -18.38 29.29 26.00
C ILE A 153 -18.65 30.02 24.69
N ALA A 154 -19.82 30.67 24.58
CA ALA A 154 -20.17 31.44 23.38
C ALA A 154 -19.23 32.66 23.23
N PRO A 155 -18.47 32.78 22.13
CA PRO A 155 -17.54 33.89 21.96
C PRO A 155 -18.26 35.20 21.63
N GLY A 156 -17.91 36.26 22.35
CA GLY A 156 -18.32 37.65 22.06
C GLY A 156 -17.14 38.50 21.57
N ARG A 157 -17.43 39.63 20.93
CA ARG A 157 -16.42 40.66 20.60
C ARG A 157 -16.81 41.98 21.23
N THR A 158 -15.84 42.68 21.82
CA THR A 158 -16.01 44.02 22.39
C THR A 158 -14.89 44.92 21.90
N SER A 159 -15.19 46.20 21.70
CA SER A 159 -14.19 47.26 21.47
C SER A 159 -13.90 48.07 22.74
N SER A 160 -14.65 47.83 23.82
CA SER A 160 -14.50 48.52 25.09
C SER A 160 -13.48 47.79 25.99
N PRO A 161 -12.66 48.52 26.77
CA PRO A 161 -11.72 47.92 27.72
C PRO A 161 -12.39 47.20 28.90
N ALA A 162 -13.70 47.38 29.12
CA ALA A 162 -14.49 46.62 30.08
C ALA A 162 -15.93 46.45 29.59
N ILE A 163 -16.55 45.34 29.97
CA ILE A 163 -17.96 45.05 29.70
C ILE A 163 -18.74 45.22 31.00
N PHE A 164 -19.75 46.09 30.96
CA PHE A 164 -20.71 46.27 32.05
C PHE A 164 -21.96 45.48 31.72
N TRP A 165 -22.37 44.60 32.63
CA TRP A 165 -23.57 43.80 32.46
C TRP A 165 -24.36 43.72 33.77
N VAL A 166 -25.67 43.52 33.62
CA VAL A 166 -26.59 43.45 34.76
C VAL A 166 -26.93 41.98 34.99
N GLN A 167 -26.63 41.49 36.19
CA GLN A 167 -27.01 40.17 36.64
C GLN A 167 -28.30 40.27 37.46
N GLN A 168 -29.32 39.48 37.12
CA GLN A 168 -30.44 39.29 38.03
C GLN A 168 -29.97 38.41 39.19
N THR A 169 -29.97 38.95 40.41
CA THR A 169 -29.48 38.26 41.62
C THR A 169 -30.59 37.53 42.35
N GLY A 170 -31.84 37.97 42.19
CA GLY A 170 -32.97 37.36 42.86
C GLY A 170 -34.28 37.54 42.11
N PHE A 171 -35.11 36.50 42.18
CA PHE A 171 -36.51 36.54 41.77
C PHE A 171 -37.36 35.94 42.88
N THR A 172 -38.04 36.78 43.65
CA THR A 172 -38.98 36.32 44.67
C THR A 172 -40.39 36.37 44.09
N ASN A 173 -40.82 35.25 43.54
CA ASN A 173 -42.18 35.10 43.02
C ASN A 173 -43.16 34.86 44.17
N LYS A 174 -44.07 35.81 44.42
CA LYS A 174 -45.16 35.66 45.39
C LYS A 174 -46.53 35.53 44.72
N ALA A 175 -46.59 35.11 43.45
CA ALA A 175 -47.85 34.87 42.77
C ALA A 175 -48.67 33.79 43.48
N ALA A 176 -49.90 34.14 43.87
CA ALA A 176 -50.85 33.24 44.50
C ALA A 176 -52.27 33.57 44.03
N VAL A 177 -53.19 32.61 44.15
CA VAL A 177 -54.62 32.84 43.94
C VAL A 177 -55.16 33.60 45.15
N VAL A 178 -55.70 34.79 44.91
CA VAL A 178 -56.14 35.73 45.95
C VAL A 178 -57.63 35.97 45.78
N ALA A 179 -58.40 35.80 46.86
CA ALA A 179 -59.84 36.06 46.86
C ALA A 179 -60.14 37.54 46.61
N GLU A 180 -61.32 37.82 46.05
CA GLU A 180 -61.77 39.18 45.79
C GLU A 180 -61.75 40.03 47.09
N ASN A 181 -61.32 41.29 46.98
CA ASN A 181 -61.14 42.25 48.08
C ASN A 181 -60.01 41.98 49.09
N THR A 182 -59.02 41.13 48.79
CA THR A 182 -57.83 40.96 49.65
C THR A 182 -56.53 41.49 49.02
N THR A 183 -55.55 41.86 49.85
CA THR A 183 -54.27 42.46 49.40
C THR A 183 -53.50 41.48 48.52
N LYS A 184 -53.19 41.90 47.30
CA LYS A 184 -52.40 41.09 46.35
C LYS A 184 -50.93 41.06 46.78
N PRO A 185 -50.26 39.89 46.73
CA PRO A 185 -48.85 39.77 47.05
C PRO A 185 -47.98 40.40 45.96
N TYR A 186 -46.97 41.17 46.38
CA TYR A 186 -45.97 41.76 45.49
C TYR A 186 -44.80 40.79 45.29
N SER A 187 -44.41 40.57 44.03
CA SER A 187 -43.17 39.88 43.70
C SER A 187 -42.03 40.89 43.58
N ASP A 188 -40.81 40.44 43.87
CA ASP A 188 -39.61 41.29 43.86
C ASP A 188 -38.54 40.72 42.93
N ILE A 189 -37.84 41.62 42.23
CA ILE A 189 -36.76 41.30 41.29
C ILE A 189 -35.56 42.15 41.65
N ALA A 190 -34.45 41.50 41.99
CA ALA A 190 -33.19 42.17 42.32
C ALA A 190 -32.19 42.04 41.17
N PHE A 191 -31.52 43.15 40.86
CA PHE A 191 -30.45 43.22 39.87
C PHE A 191 -29.17 43.76 40.52
N ALA A 192 -28.03 43.23 40.11
CA ALA A 192 -26.71 43.75 40.45
C ALA A 192 -25.93 44.05 39.17
N THR A 193 -25.12 45.10 39.21
CA THR A 193 -24.19 45.42 38.12
C THR A 193 -22.88 44.68 38.34
N LYS A 194 -22.37 44.03 37.29
CA LYS A 194 -21.03 43.42 37.25
C LYS A 194 -20.20 44.09 36.16
N ILE A 195 -18.91 44.21 36.44
CA ILE A 195 -17.91 44.79 35.55
C ILE A 195 -16.88 43.70 35.27
N THR A 196 -16.71 43.36 34.00
CA THR A 196 -15.69 42.41 33.56
C THR A 196 -14.65 43.16 32.73
N PRO A 197 -13.43 43.38 33.24
CA PRO A 197 -12.37 44.05 32.49
C PRO A 197 -11.78 43.13 31.41
N VAL A 198 -11.26 43.72 30.33
CA VAL A 198 -10.50 43.01 29.30
C VAL A 198 -9.04 42.92 29.73
N THR A 199 -8.48 41.71 29.77
CA THR A 199 -7.07 41.45 30.12
C THR A 199 -6.28 40.98 28.91
N THR A 200 -4.97 41.24 28.90
CA THR A 200 -4.09 40.92 27.77
C THR A 200 -3.19 39.74 28.12
N ILE A 201 -3.35 38.63 27.40
CA ILE A 201 -2.48 37.46 27.48
C ILE A 201 -1.50 37.52 26.30
N ALA A 202 -0.20 37.57 26.59
CA ALA A 202 0.84 37.67 25.58
C ALA A 202 2.09 36.86 25.96
N HIS A 203 2.80 36.36 24.96
CA HIS A 203 4.14 35.83 25.12
C HIS A 203 5.01 36.18 23.90
N MET A 204 6.33 36.18 24.09
CA MET A 204 7.29 36.51 23.04
C MET A 204 8.29 35.37 22.86
N PHE A 205 8.65 35.08 21.61
CA PHE A 205 9.70 34.14 21.26
C PHE A 205 10.90 34.89 20.70
N LYS A 206 12.12 34.55 21.14
CA LYS A 206 13.37 35.11 20.61
C LYS A 206 13.99 34.12 19.65
N ALA A 207 14.23 34.54 18.41
CA ALA A 207 14.93 33.77 17.40
C ALA A 207 16.00 34.63 16.70
N SER A 208 17.12 34.03 16.32
CA SER A 208 18.11 34.69 15.47
C SER A 208 17.60 34.76 14.03
N LYS A 209 17.86 35.87 13.34
CA LYS A 209 17.51 36.05 11.93
C LYS A 209 18.10 34.96 11.04
N GLN A 210 19.37 34.58 11.29
CA GLN A 210 20.07 33.56 10.51
C GLN A 210 19.33 32.20 10.57
N ILE A 211 18.86 31.82 11.76
CA ILE A 211 18.14 30.55 11.95
C ILE A 211 16.76 30.56 11.27
N LEU A 212 16.11 31.73 11.21
CA LEU A 212 14.84 31.88 10.50
C LEU A 212 15.01 31.82 8.98
N ASP A 213 16.08 32.40 8.46
CA ASP A 213 16.39 32.39 7.03
C ASP A 213 16.82 30.99 6.55
N ASP A 214 17.58 30.25 7.37
CA ASP A 214 18.08 28.92 7.01
C ASP A 214 17.04 27.80 7.18
N PHE A 215 15.99 28.03 7.97
CA PHE A 215 15.03 26.99 8.35
C PHE A 215 13.57 27.38 8.02
N ALA A 216 13.17 27.17 6.76
CA ALA A 216 11.83 27.51 6.26
C ALA A 216 10.66 26.87 7.07
N GLN A 217 10.89 25.73 7.72
CA GLN A 217 9.88 25.06 8.55
C GLN A 217 9.78 25.61 9.98
N LEU A 218 10.72 26.47 10.42
CA LEU A 218 10.72 27.01 11.78
C LEU A 218 9.53 27.94 11.97
N GLN A 219 9.25 28.74 10.96
CA GLN A 219 8.24 29.78 11.02
C GLN A 219 6.85 29.18 11.26
N SER A 220 6.45 28.17 10.49
CA SER A 220 5.15 27.50 10.66
C SER A 220 5.03 26.80 12.02
N THR A 221 6.13 26.22 12.51
CA THR A 221 6.15 25.54 13.81
C THR A 221 6.03 26.54 14.95
N VAL A 222 6.75 27.67 14.87
CA VAL A 222 6.67 28.76 15.84
C VAL A 222 5.24 29.32 15.87
N ASP A 223 4.61 29.56 14.71
CA ASP A 223 3.22 30.02 14.67
C ASP A 223 2.25 29.03 15.35
N ALA A 224 2.43 27.73 15.14
CA ALA A 224 1.60 26.69 15.77
C ALA A 224 1.85 26.56 17.29
N VAL A 225 3.09 26.74 17.74
CA VAL A 225 3.43 26.72 19.17
C VAL A 225 2.95 27.98 19.87
N MET A 226 3.14 29.15 19.25
CA MET A 226 2.70 30.42 19.83
C MET A 226 1.17 30.49 19.94
N ARG A 227 0.43 30.07 18.90
CA ARG A 227 -1.04 30.03 19.02
C ARG A 227 -1.50 29.11 20.14
N PHE A 228 -0.90 27.92 20.25
CA PHE A 228 -1.24 26.97 21.31
C PHE A 228 -0.92 27.53 22.70
N GLY A 229 0.23 28.18 22.89
CA GLY A 229 0.64 28.72 24.18
C GLY A 229 -0.32 29.78 24.74
N VAL A 230 -0.87 30.65 23.87
CA VAL A 230 -1.86 31.65 24.29
C VAL A 230 -3.15 30.96 24.73
N ILE A 231 -3.67 30.03 23.92
CA ILE A 231 -4.93 29.33 24.22
C ILE A 231 -4.79 28.48 25.49
N TYR A 232 -3.63 27.87 25.72
CA TYR A 232 -3.38 27.09 26.93
C TYR A 232 -3.45 27.96 28.20
N VAL A 233 -2.79 29.12 28.20
CA VAL A 233 -2.85 30.05 29.35
C VAL A 233 -4.26 30.63 29.50
N GLU A 234 -4.93 30.97 28.39
CA GLU A 234 -6.32 31.43 28.41
C GLU A 234 -7.24 30.42 29.10
N GLU A 235 -7.13 29.12 28.80
CA GLU A 235 -7.93 28.08 29.43
C GLU A 235 -7.65 27.93 30.93
N GLN A 236 -6.40 28.08 31.36
CA GLN A 236 -6.05 28.09 32.78
C GLN A 236 -6.65 29.31 33.50
N GLU A 237 -6.61 30.48 32.87
CA GLU A 237 -7.17 31.72 33.40
C GLU A 237 -8.70 31.67 33.48
N VAL A 238 -9.37 31.05 32.50
CA VAL A 238 -10.83 30.86 32.56
C VAL A 238 -11.23 29.95 33.72
N LEU A 239 -10.42 28.93 34.04
CA LEU A 239 -10.74 27.96 35.09
C LEU A 239 -10.33 28.41 36.50
N TYR A 240 -9.18 29.08 36.64
CA TYR A 240 -8.55 29.41 37.93
C TYR A 240 -8.31 30.91 38.15
N GLY A 241 -8.76 31.79 37.24
CA GLY A 241 -8.53 33.23 37.34
C GLY A 241 -9.11 33.83 38.63
N ASP A 242 -8.28 34.53 39.39
CA ASP A 242 -8.59 35.03 40.74
C ASP A 242 -8.81 36.55 40.81
N VAL A 243 -9.01 37.21 39.66
CA VAL A 243 -9.28 38.66 39.51
C VAL A 243 -8.12 39.58 39.96
N THR A 244 -7.12 39.05 40.65
CA THR A 244 -5.96 39.84 41.08
C THR A 244 -4.95 39.98 39.95
N GLY A 245 -4.17 41.07 39.92
CA GLY A 245 -3.00 41.17 39.03
C GLY A 245 -3.23 41.12 37.51
N GLY A 246 -4.48 41.20 37.02
CA GLY A 246 -4.80 41.06 35.59
C GLY A 246 -5.21 39.65 35.16
N HIS A 247 -5.45 38.75 36.12
CA HIS A 247 -6.08 37.44 35.90
C HIS A 247 -7.53 37.58 35.45
N LEU A 248 -8.03 36.61 34.69
CA LEU A 248 -9.42 36.65 34.20
C LEU A 248 -10.41 36.55 35.36
N HIS A 249 -11.57 37.19 35.18
CA HIS A 249 -12.67 37.07 36.12
C HIS A 249 -13.40 35.74 35.85
N CYS A 250 -13.36 34.82 36.81
CA CYS A 250 -14.20 33.63 36.76
C CYS A 250 -15.69 34.08 36.78
N CYS A 251 -16.52 33.43 35.95
CA CYS A 251 -17.92 33.77 35.74
C CYS A 251 -18.80 33.36 36.94
#